data_AF-A0AAE6BW85-F1
#
_entry.id   AF-A0AAE6BW85-F1
#
_cell.length_a   1.000
_cell.length_b   1.000
_cell.length_c   1.000
_cell.angle_alpha   90.00
_cell.angle_beta   90.00
_cell.angle_gamma   90.00
#
_symmetry.space_group_name_H-M   'P 1'
#
loop_
_entity.id
_entity.type
_entity.pdbx_description
1 polymer ?
#
loop_
_entity_poly.entity_id
_entity_poly.type
_entity_poly.pdbx_seq_one_letter_code
_entity_poly.pdbx_strand_id
1 'polypeptide(L)'
;MGRCLVTSVNPAEIMLENIFRVMERETFCKDTAAKIVGGVKKLEDLIAAGEIDAEKGCNAQNSKWKCNAAQVLRHCRNMRNK
;
A
#
# COMPACT_ATOMS: atom_id res chain seq x y z
N MET A 1 1.51 -32.20 17.67
CA MET A 1 1.47 -31.00 16.81
C MET A 1 2.77 -30.24 17.06
N GLY A 2 3.69 -30.27 16.09
CA GLY A 2 5.05 -29.76 16.27
C GLY A 2 5.06 -28.25 16.52
N ARG A 3 5.77 -27.82 17.57
CA ARG A 3 6.08 -26.40 17.77
C ARG A 3 7.09 -26.00 16.71
N CYS A 4 6.65 -25.25 15.70
CA CYS A 4 7.56 -24.55 14.80
C CYS A 4 8.35 -23.54 15.64
N LEU A 5 9.59 -23.89 15.97
CA LEU A 5 10.55 -22.96 16.57
C LEU A 5 10.91 -21.95 15.48
N VAL A 6 10.42 -20.72 15.61
CA VAL A 6 10.91 -19.60 14.78
C VAL A 6 12.36 -19.35 15.19
N THR A 7 13.30 -19.88 14.41
CA THR A 7 14.73 -19.92 14.74
C THR A 7 15.48 -18.62 14.48
N SER A 8 14.85 -17.64 13.83
CA SER A 8 15.32 -16.26 13.78
C SER A 8 14.16 -15.36 13.38
N VAL A 9 13.73 -14.49 14.29
CA VAL A 9 12.80 -13.41 13.94
C VAL A 9 13.62 -12.24 13.41
N ASN A 10 13.52 -11.92 12.12
CA ASN A 10 14.12 -10.70 11.59
C ASN A 10 13.36 -9.51 12.19
N PRO A 11 13.92 -8.75 13.16
CA PRO A 11 13.15 -7.74 13.87
C PRO A 11 12.67 -6.62 12.94
N ALA A 12 13.43 -6.34 11.87
CA ALA A 12 13.06 -5.37 10.84
C ALA A 12 11.83 -5.81 10.03
N GLU A 13 11.72 -7.10 9.73
CA GLU A 13 10.61 -7.65 8.93
C GLU A 13 9.32 -7.66 9.76
N ILE A 14 9.41 -8.02 11.03
CA ILE A 14 8.30 -7.92 11.99
C ILE A 14 7.85 -6.47 12.16
N MET A 15 8.79 -5.53 12.29
CA MET A 15 8.45 -4.11 12.39
C MET A 15 7.71 -3.64 11.13
N LEU A 16 8.18 -4.03 9.95
CA LEU A 16 7.55 -3.70 8.67
C LEU A 16 6.14 -4.29 8.55
N GLU A 17 5.94 -5.55 8.94
CA GLU A 17 4.63 -6.19 8.99
C GLU A 17 3.66 -5.45 9.91
N ASN A 18 4.12 -5.03 11.09
CA ASN A 18 3.30 -4.25 12.02
C ASN A 18 2.92 -2.89 11.43
N ILE A 19 3.84 -2.20 10.76
CA ILE A 19 3.56 -0.95 10.05
C ILE A 19 2.49 -1.17 8.99
N PHE A 20 2.60 -2.22 8.17
CA PHE A 20 1.58 -2.53 7.17
C PHE A 20 0.21 -2.83 7.78
N ARG A 21 0.14 -3.57 8.90
CA ARG A 21 -1.13 -3.84 9.59
C ARG A 21 -1.80 -2.58 10.15
N VAL A 22 -1.02 -1.62 10.63
CA VAL A 22 -1.56 -0.32 11.07
C VAL A 22 -2.06 0.47 9.87
N MET A 23 -1.26 0.54 8.80
CA MET A 23 -1.60 1.26 7.58
C MET A 23 -2.78 0.66 6.80
N GLU A 24 -3.10 -0.62 6.98
CA GLU A 24 -4.26 -1.24 6.32
C GLU A 24 -5.60 -0.58 6.72
N ARG A 25 -5.63 0.07 7.90
CA ARG A 25 -6.80 0.79 8.41
C ARG A 25 -6.82 2.26 7.95
N GLU A 26 -5.76 2.71 7.30
CA GLU A 26 -5.62 4.06 6.76
C GLU A 26 -5.80 4.08 5.24
N THR A 27 -6.18 5.24 4.72
CA THR A 27 -6.40 5.43 3.28
C THR A 27 -5.68 6.68 2.79
N PHE A 28 -5.05 6.60 1.62
CA PHE A 28 -4.45 7.73 0.94
C PHE A 28 -5.36 8.30 -0.15
N CYS A 29 -5.22 9.61 -0.38
CA CYS A 29 -5.80 10.29 -1.53
C CYS A 29 -5.08 9.87 -2.83
N LYS A 30 -5.76 10.01 -3.98
CA LYS A 30 -5.19 9.73 -5.32
C LYS A 30 -3.81 10.34 -5.52
N ASP A 31 -3.64 11.61 -5.17
CA ASP A 31 -2.39 12.36 -5.39
C ASP A 31 -1.23 11.80 -4.56
N THR A 32 -1.49 11.53 -3.26
CA THR A 32 -0.52 10.92 -2.35
C THR A 32 -0.16 9.51 -2.80
N ALA A 33 -1.16 8.69 -3.12
CA ALA A 33 -0.94 7.32 -3.58
C ALA A 33 -0.12 7.30 -4.87
N ALA A 34 -0.44 8.17 -5.84
CA ALA A 34 0.28 8.29 -7.09
C ALA A 34 1.75 8.68 -6.87
N LYS A 35 2.03 9.64 -5.98
CA LYS A 35 3.41 10.04 -5.64
C LYS A 35 4.22 8.88 -5.05
N ILE A 36 3.59 8.06 -4.21
CA ILE A 36 4.23 6.93 -3.53
C ILE A 36 4.56 5.79 -4.51
N VAL A 37 3.61 5.39 -5.36
CA VAL A 37 3.83 4.30 -6.35
C VAL A 37 4.70 4.75 -7.53
N GLY A 38 4.87 6.06 -7.73
CA GLY A 38 5.71 6.64 -8.77
C GLY A 38 4.97 7.13 -10.01
N GLY A 39 3.65 7.33 -9.94
CA GLY A 39 2.86 8.03 -10.94
C GLY A 39 1.39 7.61 -10.94
N VAL A 40 0.53 8.49 -11.49
CA VAL A 40 -0.91 8.23 -11.59
C VAL A 40 -1.21 7.02 -12.48
N LYS A 41 -0.52 6.91 -13.62
CA LYS A 41 -0.71 5.80 -14.56
C LYS A 41 -0.41 4.43 -13.94
N LYS A 42 0.63 4.38 -13.10
CA LYS A 42 0.99 3.14 -12.37
C LYS A 42 -0.02 2.84 -11.27
N LEU A 43 -0.50 3.86 -10.56
CA LEU A 43 -1.59 3.67 -9.59
C LEU A 43 -2.84 3.10 -10.26
N GLU A 44 -3.24 3.65 -11.40
CA GLU A 44 -4.43 3.21 -12.14
C GLU A 44 -4.30 1.78 -12.66
N ASP A 45 -3.11 1.38 -13.12
CA ASP A 45 -2.80 0.00 -13.53
C ASP A 45 -2.92 -0.99 -12.36
N LEU A 46 -2.36 -0.64 -11.19
CA LEU A 46 -2.43 -1.46 -9.96
C LEU A 46 -3.87 -1.59 -9.43
N ILE A 47 -4.67 -0.53 -9.55
CA ILE A 47 -6.10 -0.57 -9.18
C ILE A 47 -6.87 -1.43 -10.17
N ALA A 48 -6.59 -1.31 -11.48
CA ALA A 48 -7.22 -2.13 -12.52
C ALA A 48 -6.83 -3.62 -12.40
N ALA A 49 -5.61 -3.91 -11.94
CA ALA A 49 -5.13 -5.26 -11.64
C ALA A 49 -5.72 -5.83 -10.33
N GLY A 50 -6.36 -5.01 -9.50
CA GLY A 50 -6.91 -5.41 -8.20
C GLY A 50 -5.86 -5.56 -7.10
N GLU A 51 -4.65 -5.02 -7.29
CA GLU A 51 -3.58 -5.04 -6.28
C GLU A 51 -3.76 -3.95 -5.22
N ILE A 52 -4.40 -2.84 -5.60
CA ILE A 52 -4.76 -1.73 -4.71
C ILE A 52 -6.28 -1.55 -4.72
N ASP A 53 -6.88 -1.75 -3.56
CA ASP A 53 -8.26 -1.41 -3.26
C ASP A 53 -8.39 0.11 -3.19
N ALA A 54 -9.23 0.64 -4.06
CA ALA A 54 -9.49 2.07 -4.16
C ALA A 54 -10.99 2.33 -4.27
N GLU A 55 -11.55 2.94 -3.23
CA GLU A 55 -12.94 3.35 -3.22
C GLU A 55 -13.08 4.77 -3.79
N LYS A 56 -13.91 4.89 -4.84
CA LYS A 56 -14.31 6.19 -5.41
C LYS A 56 -15.63 6.61 -4.76
N GLY A 57 -15.59 7.63 -3.90
CA GLY A 57 -16.76 8.01 -3.10
C GLY A 57 -17.98 8.57 -3.88
N CYS A 58 -17.81 9.02 -5.13
CA CYS A 58 -18.93 9.46 -5.97
C CYS A 58 -18.56 9.28 -7.45
N ASN A 59 -19.53 9.19 -8.35
CA ASN A 59 -19.26 9.05 -9.78
C ASN A 59 -18.83 10.37 -10.46
N ALA A 60 -18.47 11.40 -9.69
CA ALA A 60 -17.99 12.68 -10.21
C ALA A 60 -16.47 12.62 -10.55
N GLN A 61 -16.03 13.44 -11.50
CA GLN A 61 -14.61 13.58 -11.89
C GLN A 61 -13.70 14.03 -10.73
N ASN A 62 -14.21 14.80 -9.77
CA ASN A 62 -13.46 15.29 -8.61
C ASN A 62 -13.73 14.49 -7.31
N SER A 63 -14.14 13.23 -7.46
CA SER A 63 -14.43 12.42 -6.28
C SER A 63 -13.14 12.05 -5.58
N LYS A 64 -13.11 12.20 -4.26
CA LYS A 64 -11.94 11.82 -3.46
C LYS A 64 -11.77 10.31 -3.55
N TRP A 65 -10.70 9.86 -4.20
CA TRP A 65 -10.31 8.46 -4.17
C TRP A 65 -9.70 8.16 -2.81
N LYS A 66 -10.10 7.04 -2.23
CA LYS A 66 -9.49 6.50 -1.03
C LYS A 66 -8.82 5.19 -1.41
N CYS A 67 -7.50 5.20 -1.51
CA CYS A 67 -6.70 4.01 -1.80
C CYS A 67 -6.18 3.43 -0.48
N ASN A 68 -6.19 2.11 -0.32
CA ASN A 68 -5.65 1.46 0.88
C ASN A 68 -4.15 1.80 1.06
N ALA A 69 -3.77 2.31 2.24
CA ALA A 69 -2.41 2.78 2.47
C ALA A 69 -1.38 1.65 2.50
N ALA A 70 -1.69 0.49 3.09
CA ALA A 70 -0.76 -0.64 3.15
C ALA A 70 -0.43 -1.19 1.77
N GLN A 71 -1.43 -1.33 0.89
CA GLN A 71 -1.23 -1.82 -0.48
C GLN A 71 -0.43 -0.82 -1.31
N VAL A 72 -0.73 0.47 -1.21
CA VAL A 72 0.07 1.53 -1.85
C VAL A 72 1.53 1.46 -1.41
N LEU A 73 1.78 1.26 -0.11
CA LEU A 73 3.14 1.17 0.43
C LEU A 73 3.88 -0.12 0.00
N ARG A 74 3.16 -1.23 -0.22
CA ARG A 74 3.74 -2.46 -0.78
C ARG A 74 4.22 -2.26 -2.23
N HIS A 75 3.55 -1.42 -3.00
CA HIS A 75 3.93 -1.05 -4.37
C HIS A 75 4.71 0.27 -4.46
N CYS A 76 5.27 0.74 -3.33
CA CYS A 76 6.16 1.89 -3.29
C CYS A 76 7.27 1.79 -4.34
N ARG A 77 7.54 2.89 -5.05
CA ARG A 77 8.76 2.97 -5.85
C ARG A 77 9.98 2.88 -4.95
N ASN A 78 11.07 2.33 -5.47
CA ASN A 78 12.34 2.37 -4.76
C ASN A 78 12.82 3.83 -4.65
N MET A 79 12.72 4.40 -3.46
CA MET A 79 13.14 5.79 -3.15
C MET A 79 14.61 5.87 -2.73
N ARG A 80 15.36 4.76 -2.74
CA ARG A 80 16.79 4.78 -2.45
C ARG A 80 17.49 5.58 -3.53
N ASN A 81 18.05 6.73 -3.17
CA ASN A 81 18.82 7.55 -4.09
C ASN A 81 19.97 6.71 -4.66
N LYS A 82 20.10 6.68 -5.98
CA LYS A 82 21.20 6.01 -6.68
C LYS A 82 22.48 6.83 -6.53
#